data_AF-A0A2V2EZM8-F1
#
_entry.id   AF-A0A2V2EZM8-F1
#
_cell.length_a   1.000
_cell.length_b   1.000
_cell.length_c   1.000
_cell.angle_alpha   90.00
_cell.angle_beta   90.00
_cell.angle_gamma   90.00
#
_symmetry.space_group_name_H-M   'P 1'
#
loop_
_entity.id
_entity.type
_entity.pdbx_description
1 polymer ?
#
loop_
_entity_poly.entity_id
_entity_poly.type
_entity_poly.pdbx_seq_one_letter_code
_entity_poly.pdbx_strand_id
1 'polypeptide(L)'
;MTGRSPARLTKRFMSAKHSAAPRMNRTPTVRLEAFSCIYPSICLCRKKVKRRAKRGLERGGKRWYNEGMKLILCCDYGIDDAAATVDALLHAEEDGYSEVVLVAVGGNVPRGVALRNGAKLLAQCRFPHPPVTLVDTTALSQPGEFLKAIHGDDGMGDLFPDVPVRAVPYAEWLSSLRGGYRLLSLGPMTLILPILERGTCERFVFMGGNIAEEPNYHGYEFNHALDRTAFAEAVKFPHAAVTMDTCRHPLFNIQPVDFAADTLLKRIVLRARERTFLSGEKGCYLWDDIAVKVLRHPEWFAFEERSDRDGNVLCVARYVRGLPYPEVLEQ
;
A
#
# COMPACT_ATOMS: atom_id res chain seq x y z
N MET A 1 16.82 -41.97 70.67
CA MET A 1 16.71 -41.52 69.27
C MET A 1 17.79 -40.49 69.01
N THR A 2 18.75 -40.91 68.19
CA THR A 2 19.91 -40.20 67.63
C THR A 2 19.47 -39.01 66.76
N GLY A 3 20.20 -37.92 66.54
CA GLY A 3 21.57 -37.56 66.88
C GLY A 3 21.92 -36.17 66.31
N ARG A 4 22.95 -35.60 66.95
CA ARG A 4 23.89 -34.49 66.65
C ARG A 4 23.85 -33.70 65.31
N SER A 5 24.14 -32.40 65.50
CA SER A 5 24.65 -31.36 64.58
C SER A 5 26.12 -31.60 64.14
N PRO A 6 26.85 -30.61 63.58
CA PRO A 6 27.11 -30.29 62.17
C PRO A 6 28.60 -30.52 61.77
N ALA A 7 28.99 -30.46 60.48
CA ALA A 7 30.34 -30.00 60.07
C ALA A 7 30.60 -30.07 58.56
N ARG A 8 31.44 -29.12 58.14
CA ARG A 8 32.11 -28.92 56.85
C ARG A 8 32.81 -30.19 56.34
N LEU A 9 32.86 -30.35 55.01
CA LEU A 9 34.04 -30.90 54.37
C LEU A 9 34.40 -30.14 53.08
N THR A 10 35.68 -29.82 53.01
CA THR A 10 36.41 -29.07 52.01
C THR A 10 36.81 -29.91 50.79
N LYS A 11 36.83 -29.26 49.62
CA LYS A 11 37.70 -29.41 48.43
C LYS A 11 38.21 -30.82 48.06
N ARG A 12 37.93 -31.20 46.80
CA ARG A 12 38.95 -31.78 45.91
C ARG A 12 38.75 -31.35 44.46
N PHE A 13 39.85 -30.86 43.89
CA PHE A 13 40.08 -30.54 42.49
C PHE A 13 39.80 -31.74 41.58
N MET A 14 39.25 -31.50 40.39
CA MET A 14 39.84 -32.03 39.16
C MET A 14 39.36 -31.29 37.91
N SER A 15 40.28 -31.23 36.96
CA SER A 15 40.37 -30.40 35.77
C SER A 15 39.66 -31.02 34.56
N ALA A 16 39.38 -30.14 33.58
CA ALA A 16 39.23 -30.39 32.15
C ALA A 16 37.88 -30.95 31.66
N LYS A 17 37.15 -30.20 30.83
CA LYS A 17 37.33 -30.14 29.36
C LYS A 17 36.27 -29.21 28.76
N HIS A 18 36.65 -28.59 27.64
CA HIS A 18 35.83 -27.73 26.79
C HIS A 18 34.48 -28.38 26.43
N SER A 19 33.39 -27.61 26.50
CA SER A 19 32.27 -27.78 25.56
C SER A 19 31.79 -26.42 25.11
N ALA A 20 31.80 -26.24 23.78
CA ALA A 20 31.47 -25.02 23.08
C ALA A 20 30.07 -24.49 23.42
N ALA A 21 29.96 -23.18 23.62
CA ALA A 21 28.69 -22.48 23.65
C ALA A 21 28.01 -22.56 22.25
N PRO A 22 26.68 -22.67 22.16
CA PRO A 22 25.98 -22.68 20.88
C PRO A 22 26.19 -21.34 20.16
N ARG A 23 26.54 -21.40 18.87
CA ARG A 23 26.57 -20.24 17.99
C ARG A 23 25.16 -19.65 17.93
N MET A 24 24.96 -18.48 18.55
CA MET A 24 23.82 -17.63 18.27
C MET A 24 23.86 -17.28 16.78
N ASN A 25 22.88 -17.78 16.03
CA ASN A 25 22.63 -17.33 14.67
C ASN A 25 22.35 -15.83 14.73
N ARG A 26 23.22 -15.07 14.08
CA ARG A 26 23.08 -13.63 13.92
C ARG A 26 21.79 -13.39 13.13
N THR A 27 20.81 -12.76 13.76
CA THR A 27 19.74 -12.04 13.06
C THR A 27 20.40 -11.09 12.06
N PRO A 28 19.95 -11.06 10.79
CA PRO A 28 20.49 -10.11 9.83
C PRO A 28 20.04 -8.72 10.27
N THR A 29 20.94 -7.96 10.86
CA THR A 29 20.78 -6.52 11.06
C THR A 29 20.79 -5.87 9.68
N VAL A 30 19.61 -5.57 9.18
CA VAL A 30 19.45 -4.66 8.04
C VAL A 30 20.03 -3.32 8.48
N ARG A 31 21.20 -2.95 7.95
CA ARG A 31 21.69 -1.59 8.05
C ARG A 31 20.68 -0.70 7.34
N LEU A 32 19.95 0.12 8.09
CA LEU A 32 19.22 1.27 7.59
C LEU A 32 20.24 2.24 6.97
N GLU A 33 20.58 2.03 5.70
CA GLU A 33 21.24 3.06 4.90
C GLU A 33 20.22 4.18 4.66
N ALA A 34 20.63 5.40 4.94
CA ALA A 34 19.82 6.61 4.90
C ALA A 34 19.03 6.75 3.58
N PHE A 35 17.71 6.86 3.73
CA PHE A 35 16.73 7.40 2.78
C PHE A 35 17.04 7.18 1.29
N SER A 36 16.41 6.15 0.72
CA SER A 36 16.40 5.95 -0.73
C SER A 36 14.98 6.13 -1.26
N CYS A 37 14.69 7.30 -1.84
CA CYS A 37 13.59 7.43 -2.80
C CYS A 37 13.65 6.24 -3.78
N ILE A 38 12.52 5.55 -3.99
CA ILE A 38 12.45 4.37 -4.87
C ILE A 38 12.70 4.72 -6.35
N TYR A 39 12.76 6.02 -6.69
CA TYR A 39 13.05 6.57 -8.02
C TYR A 39 14.29 7.48 -8.02
N PRO A 40 15.51 6.95 -7.79
CA PRO A 40 16.72 7.76 -7.65
C PRO A 40 17.12 8.54 -8.91
N SER A 41 16.62 8.15 -10.09
CA SER A 41 16.86 8.85 -11.37
C SER A 41 15.99 10.08 -11.60
N ILE A 42 14.87 10.21 -10.88
CA ILE A 42 13.87 11.28 -11.05
C ILE A 42 13.73 12.14 -9.78
N CYS A 43 14.28 11.67 -8.66
CA CYS A 43 14.35 12.41 -7.41
C CYS A 43 15.20 13.70 -7.57
N LEU A 44 14.56 14.86 -7.34
CA LEU A 44 15.22 16.17 -7.39
C LEU A 44 16.25 16.35 -6.26
N CYS A 45 16.25 15.46 -5.26
CA CYS A 45 17.02 15.60 -4.03
C CYS A 45 18.51 15.21 -4.12
N ARG A 46 19.03 14.75 -5.28
CA ARG A 46 20.48 14.44 -5.41
C ARG A 46 21.11 14.85 -6.75
N LYS A 47 21.58 16.10 -6.83
CA LYS A 47 22.78 16.43 -7.63
C LYS A 47 24.03 15.90 -6.92
N LYS A 48 24.33 14.60 -7.08
CA LYS A 48 25.65 13.91 -6.96
C LYS A 48 25.48 12.50 -6.42
N VAL A 49 25.19 11.54 -7.31
CA VAL A 49 25.62 10.14 -7.10
C VAL A 49 26.59 9.81 -8.23
N LYS A 50 27.89 9.90 -7.94
CA LYS A 50 28.95 9.51 -8.87
C LYS A 50 28.97 7.99 -9.00
N ARG A 51 28.58 7.51 -10.18
CA ARG A 51 29.03 6.30 -10.91
C ARG A 51 29.44 5.08 -10.05
N ARG A 52 28.44 4.25 -9.75
CA ARG A 52 28.60 2.77 -9.80
C ARG A 52 27.30 2.09 -10.27
N ALA A 53 26.77 2.59 -11.39
CA ALA A 53 25.67 1.96 -12.13
C ALA A 53 25.88 2.22 -13.64
N LYS A 54 27.06 1.88 -14.14
CA LYS A 54 27.37 1.92 -15.59
C LYS A 54 27.74 0.52 -16.03
N ARG A 55 26.72 -0.32 -16.19
CA ARG A 55 26.68 -1.51 -17.06
C ARG A 55 25.24 -2.02 -17.00
N GLY A 56 24.43 -1.66 -18.00
CA GLY A 56 23.07 -2.16 -18.12
C GLY A 56 22.10 -1.28 -18.89
N LEU A 57 22.43 -0.01 -19.14
CA LEU A 57 21.59 0.85 -19.98
C LEU A 57 22.28 1.09 -21.31
N GLU A 58 21.95 0.23 -22.28
CA GLU A 58 21.95 0.47 -23.73
C GLU A 58 21.86 -0.88 -24.44
N ARG A 59 20.63 -1.27 -24.83
CA ARG A 59 20.29 -1.95 -26.10
C ARG A 59 18.84 -2.44 -26.09
N GLY A 60 18.01 -1.79 -26.91
CA GLY A 60 16.85 -2.39 -27.58
C GLY A 60 15.62 -2.69 -26.72
N GLY A 61 14.46 -2.20 -27.17
CA GLY A 61 13.16 -2.43 -26.54
C GLY A 61 12.82 -3.91 -26.37
N LYS A 62 13.04 -4.42 -25.15
CA LYS A 62 12.36 -5.59 -24.60
C LYS A 62 11.73 -5.16 -23.28
N ARG A 63 10.40 -5.24 -23.20
CA ARG A 63 9.63 -5.15 -21.96
C ARG A 63 10.24 -6.18 -20.99
N TRP A 64 10.80 -5.71 -19.88
CA TRP A 64 11.36 -6.57 -18.83
C TRP A 64 10.17 -7.19 -18.08
N TYR A 65 9.64 -8.30 -18.59
CA TYR A 65 8.77 -9.13 -17.77
C TYR A 65 9.64 -9.73 -16.67
N ASN A 66 9.52 -9.18 -15.45
CA ASN A 66 10.05 -9.81 -14.26
C ASN A 66 9.17 -11.03 -14.00
N GLU A 67 9.55 -12.20 -14.53
CA GLU A 67 8.91 -13.47 -14.18
C GLU A 67 8.76 -13.55 -12.65
N GLY A 68 7.53 -13.65 -12.16
CA GLY A 68 7.22 -13.80 -10.74
C GLY A 68 6.99 -12.51 -9.95
N MET A 69 6.95 -11.33 -10.58
CA MET A 69 6.57 -10.08 -9.91
C MET A 69 5.08 -10.09 -9.53
N LYS A 70 4.77 -9.83 -8.25
CA LYS A 70 3.39 -9.69 -7.76
C LYS A 70 3.03 -8.23 -7.58
N LEU A 71 1.77 -7.90 -7.80
CA LEU A 71 1.18 -6.64 -7.33
C LEU A 71 0.33 -6.93 -6.10
N ILE A 72 0.56 -6.23 -5.00
CA ILE A 72 -0.24 -6.32 -3.78
C ILE A 72 -0.95 -4.99 -3.59
N LEU A 73 -2.27 -5.00 -3.49
CA LEU A 73 -3.09 -3.84 -3.15
C LEU A 73 -3.72 -4.08 -1.78
N CYS A 74 -3.49 -3.19 -0.82
CA CYS A 74 -4.18 -3.17 0.46
C CYS A 74 -5.27 -2.11 0.40
N CYS A 75 -6.54 -2.52 0.32
CA CYS A 75 -7.69 -1.67 0.03
C CYS A 75 -8.73 -1.77 1.14
N ASP A 76 -9.30 -0.64 1.57
CA ASP A 76 -10.44 -0.66 2.48
C ASP A 76 -11.79 -0.65 1.74
N TYR A 77 -11.75 -0.60 0.41
CA TYR A 77 -12.88 -0.74 -0.52
C TYR A 77 -13.98 0.29 -0.30
N GLY A 78 -13.57 1.55 -0.16
CA GLY A 78 -14.34 2.69 -0.61
C GLY A 78 -14.48 2.72 -2.14
N ILE A 79 -15.19 3.73 -2.64
CA ILE A 79 -15.40 3.89 -4.09
C ILE A 79 -14.10 4.22 -4.84
N ASP A 80 -13.17 4.92 -4.19
CA ASP A 80 -11.87 5.27 -4.75
C ASP A 80 -10.97 4.04 -4.91
N ASP A 81 -10.90 3.17 -3.89
CA ASP A 81 -10.21 1.87 -3.99
C ASP A 81 -10.76 1.01 -5.12
N ALA A 82 -12.07 1.07 -5.37
CA ALA A 82 -12.70 0.29 -6.43
C ALA A 82 -12.23 0.76 -7.81
N ALA A 83 -12.11 2.08 -8.01
CA ALA A 83 -11.54 2.65 -9.23
C ALA A 83 -10.07 2.24 -9.38
N ALA A 84 -9.27 2.43 -8.33
CA ALA A 84 -7.86 2.08 -8.30
C ALA A 84 -7.61 0.58 -8.57
N THR A 85 -8.43 -0.29 -7.98
CA THR A 85 -8.35 -1.74 -8.21
C THR A 85 -8.65 -2.09 -9.66
N VAL A 86 -9.70 -1.49 -10.26
CA VAL A 86 -10.03 -1.75 -11.66
C VAL A 86 -8.94 -1.24 -12.59
N ASP A 87 -8.40 -0.04 -12.35
CA ASP A 87 -7.28 0.51 -13.14
C ASP A 87 -6.03 -0.39 -13.05
N ALA A 88 -5.65 -0.80 -11.83
CA ALA A 88 -4.53 -1.69 -11.62
C ALA A 88 -4.72 -3.04 -12.31
N LEU A 89 -5.92 -3.63 -12.26
CA LEU A 89 -6.22 -4.91 -12.90
C LEU A 89 -6.26 -4.81 -14.43
N LEU A 90 -6.81 -3.72 -14.98
CA LEU A 90 -6.86 -3.47 -16.43
C LEU A 90 -5.46 -3.51 -17.06
N HIS A 91 -4.46 -3.02 -16.33
CA HIS A 91 -3.10 -2.87 -16.82
C HIS A 91 -2.12 -3.89 -16.24
N ALA A 92 -2.58 -4.82 -15.41
CA ALA A 92 -1.68 -5.69 -14.65
C ALA A 92 -0.82 -6.60 -15.55
N GLU A 93 -1.41 -7.15 -16.61
CA GLU A 93 -0.70 -7.96 -17.60
C GLU A 93 0.31 -7.10 -18.39
N GLU A 94 -0.09 -5.89 -18.79
CA GLU A 94 0.74 -4.95 -19.52
C GLU A 94 1.97 -4.49 -18.71
N ASP A 95 1.78 -4.32 -17.41
CA ASP A 95 2.81 -3.96 -16.44
C ASP A 95 3.71 -5.15 -16.04
N GLY A 96 3.39 -6.34 -16.52
CA GLY A 96 4.17 -7.56 -16.36
C GLY A 96 4.02 -8.25 -15.00
N TYR A 97 2.88 -8.06 -14.32
CA TYR A 97 2.60 -8.81 -13.09
C TYR A 97 2.16 -10.24 -13.39
N SER A 98 2.67 -11.17 -12.60
CA SER A 98 2.34 -12.60 -12.67
C SER A 98 1.17 -13.01 -11.78
N GLU A 99 0.86 -12.19 -10.78
CA GLU A 99 -0.24 -12.36 -9.82
C GLU A 99 -0.61 -10.99 -9.26
N VAL A 100 -1.90 -10.78 -9.01
CA VAL A 100 -2.39 -9.64 -8.22
C VAL A 100 -2.99 -10.18 -6.93
N VAL A 101 -2.63 -9.58 -5.81
CA VAL A 101 -3.19 -9.89 -4.49
C VAL A 101 -3.94 -8.68 -3.99
N LEU A 102 -5.20 -8.88 -3.65
CA LEU A 102 -6.03 -7.87 -3.02
C LEU A 102 -6.21 -8.20 -1.54
N VAL A 103 -5.63 -7.38 -0.67
CA VAL A 103 -5.72 -7.49 0.79
C VAL A 103 -6.81 -6.53 1.27
N ALA A 104 -7.98 -7.08 1.63
CA ALA A 104 -9.09 -6.28 2.12
C ALA A 104 -8.80 -5.82 3.56
N VAL A 105 -8.60 -4.53 3.79
CA VAL A 105 -8.33 -3.94 5.12
C VAL A 105 -9.55 -3.17 5.65
N GLY A 106 -9.56 -2.84 6.94
CA GLY A 106 -10.56 -1.95 7.53
C GLY A 106 -10.14 -0.49 7.41
N GLY A 107 -11.11 0.41 7.21
CA GLY A 107 -10.89 1.86 7.07
C GLY A 107 -12.21 2.58 6.84
N ASN A 108 -12.46 3.05 5.62
CA ASN A 108 -13.73 3.64 5.14
C ASN A 108 -14.95 2.76 5.47
N VAL A 109 -14.74 1.44 5.47
CA VAL A 109 -15.71 0.46 5.97
C VAL A 109 -15.04 -0.55 6.89
N PRO A 110 -15.83 -1.24 7.75
CA PRO A 110 -15.29 -2.34 8.55
C PRO A 110 -14.73 -3.45 7.67
N ARG A 111 -13.62 -4.09 8.08
CA ARG A 111 -12.93 -5.17 7.35
C ARG A 111 -13.81 -6.27 6.72
N GLY A 112 -14.91 -6.65 7.39
CA GLY A 112 -15.85 -7.63 6.85
C GLY A 112 -16.71 -7.10 5.70
N VAL A 113 -17.00 -5.80 5.69
CA VAL A 113 -17.63 -5.11 4.56
C VAL A 113 -16.62 -4.95 3.43
N ALA A 114 -15.39 -4.50 3.73
CA ALA A 114 -14.31 -4.38 2.75
C ALA A 114 -14.07 -5.70 1.99
N LEU A 115 -14.00 -6.83 2.70
CA LEU A 115 -13.86 -8.15 2.08
C LEU A 115 -15.01 -8.48 1.11
N ARG A 116 -16.25 -8.19 1.49
CA ARG A 116 -17.41 -8.40 0.62
C ARG A 116 -17.34 -7.49 -0.60
N ASN A 117 -16.97 -6.23 -0.41
CA ASN A 117 -16.82 -5.25 -1.49
C ASN A 117 -15.76 -5.69 -2.51
N GLY A 118 -14.60 -6.14 -2.04
CA GLY A 118 -13.56 -6.71 -2.90
C GLY A 118 -14.08 -7.90 -3.71
N ALA A 119 -14.83 -8.81 -3.09
CA ALA A 119 -15.45 -9.94 -3.79
C ALA A 119 -16.48 -9.50 -4.85
N LYS A 120 -17.35 -8.53 -4.51
CA LYS A 120 -18.33 -7.95 -5.44
C LYS A 120 -17.64 -7.33 -6.65
N LEU A 121 -16.60 -6.52 -6.42
CA LEU A 121 -15.84 -5.87 -7.48
C LEU A 121 -15.17 -6.90 -8.40
N LEU A 122 -14.49 -7.89 -7.83
CA LEU A 122 -13.88 -8.98 -8.58
C LEU A 122 -14.87 -9.76 -9.45
N ALA A 123 -16.11 -9.94 -8.99
CA ALA A 123 -17.15 -10.59 -9.79
C ALA A 123 -17.59 -9.77 -11.02
N GLN A 124 -17.38 -8.44 -11.01
CA GLN A 124 -17.64 -7.56 -12.16
C GLN A 124 -16.44 -7.44 -13.09
N CYS A 125 -15.25 -7.63 -12.55
CA CYS A 125 -13.99 -7.63 -13.27
C CYS A 125 -13.88 -8.84 -14.19
N ARG A 126 -13.90 -8.63 -15.50
CA ARG A 126 -13.72 -9.69 -16.52
C ARG A 126 -12.25 -9.82 -16.93
N PHE A 127 -11.35 -10.06 -15.97
CA PHE A 127 -9.92 -10.21 -16.23
C PHE A 127 -9.50 -11.68 -16.24
N PRO A 128 -9.01 -12.21 -17.38
CA PRO A 128 -8.52 -13.58 -17.43
C PRO A 128 -7.09 -13.72 -16.88
N HIS A 129 -6.30 -12.64 -16.82
CA HIS A 129 -4.89 -12.65 -16.42
C HIS A 129 -4.43 -11.27 -15.92
N PRO A 130 -3.48 -11.18 -14.97
CA PRO A 130 -2.95 -12.27 -14.11
C PRO A 130 -3.99 -12.83 -13.14
N PRO A 131 -3.75 -14.03 -12.54
CA PRO A 131 -4.61 -14.53 -11.48
C PRO A 131 -4.70 -13.52 -10.32
N VAL A 132 -5.91 -13.39 -9.76
CA VAL A 132 -6.19 -12.48 -8.65
C VAL A 132 -6.56 -13.25 -7.39
N THR A 133 -5.83 -13.00 -6.31
CA THR A 133 -6.06 -13.58 -4.99
C THR A 133 -6.68 -12.54 -4.06
N LEU A 134 -7.90 -12.78 -3.57
CA LEU A 134 -8.50 -11.97 -2.49
C LEU A 134 -8.06 -12.53 -1.12
N VAL A 135 -7.66 -11.65 -0.21
CA VAL A 135 -7.15 -12.01 1.11
C VAL A 135 -8.07 -11.48 2.20
N ASP A 136 -8.45 -12.37 3.11
CA ASP A 136 -9.35 -12.13 4.24
C ASP A 136 -8.57 -11.72 5.50
N THR A 137 -8.80 -10.51 5.98
CA THR A 137 -8.19 -9.95 7.19
C THR A 137 -9.15 -9.88 8.38
N THR A 138 -10.35 -10.46 8.28
CA THR A 138 -11.44 -10.31 9.27
C THR A 138 -11.10 -10.85 10.66
N ALA A 139 -10.14 -11.79 10.74
CA ALA A 139 -9.61 -12.31 11.99
C ALA A 139 -8.71 -11.32 12.76
N LEU A 140 -8.26 -10.23 12.12
CA LEU A 140 -7.37 -9.24 12.71
C LEU A 140 -8.13 -8.00 13.18
N SER A 141 -7.76 -7.49 14.36
CA SER A 141 -8.26 -6.21 14.83
C SER A 141 -7.67 -5.09 13.98
N GLN A 142 -8.54 -4.21 13.49
CA GLN A 142 -8.19 -3.08 12.63
C GLN A 142 -9.09 -1.89 13.00
N PRO A 143 -8.58 -0.66 12.89
CA PRO A 143 -9.43 0.52 12.99
C PRO A 143 -10.42 0.54 11.83
N GLY A 144 -11.48 1.34 11.98
CA GLY A 144 -12.44 1.55 10.91
C GLY A 144 -13.50 2.53 11.36
N GLU A 145 -13.93 3.37 10.44
CA GLU A 145 -14.97 4.35 10.68
C GLU A 145 -16.00 4.23 9.57
N PHE A 146 -17.19 3.73 9.92
CA PHE A 146 -18.20 3.47 8.92
C PHE A 146 -19.11 4.67 8.71
N LEU A 147 -18.72 5.59 7.81
CA LEU A 147 -19.52 6.77 7.47
C LEU A 147 -20.59 6.45 6.40
N LYS A 148 -21.57 5.63 6.77
CA LYS A 148 -22.68 5.19 5.88
C LYS A 148 -23.40 6.32 5.15
N ALA A 149 -23.55 7.46 5.82
CA ALA A 149 -24.23 8.63 5.26
C ALA A 149 -23.52 9.18 4.00
N ILE A 150 -22.21 8.95 3.87
CA ILE A 150 -21.38 9.43 2.77
C ILE A 150 -21.18 8.32 1.73
N HIS A 151 -20.87 7.10 2.18
CA HIS A 151 -20.41 6.02 1.29
C HIS A 151 -21.49 4.97 0.92
N GLY A 152 -22.71 5.09 1.42
CA GLY A 152 -23.78 4.10 1.22
C GLY A 152 -23.74 2.96 2.25
N ASP A 153 -24.64 2.00 2.12
CA ASP A 153 -24.79 0.91 3.11
C ASP A 153 -23.67 -0.12 3.05
N ASP A 154 -22.96 -0.20 1.92
CA ASP A 154 -21.79 -1.03 1.75
C ASP A 154 -20.46 -0.27 1.56
N GLY A 155 -20.46 1.03 1.34
CA GLY A 155 -19.23 1.83 1.17
C GLY A 155 -18.74 2.01 -0.28
N MET A 156 -19.21 1.20 -1.23
CA MET A 156 -18.96 1.37 -2.67
C MET A 156 -20.13 2.07 -3.38
N GLY A 157 -20.99 2.74 -2.61
CA GLY A 157 -22.18 3.40 -3.12
C GLY A 157 -23.26 2.45 -3.63
N ASP A 158 -23.30 1.22 -3.12
CA ASP A 158 -24.31 0.18 -3.42
C ASP A 158 -24.35 -0.18 -4.92
N LEU A 159 -23.16 -0.23 -5.53
CA LEU A 159 -23.01 -0.34 -6.99
C LEU A 159 -23.22 -1.76 -7.53
N PHE A 160 -22.97 -2.79 -6.70
CA PHE A 160 -22.91 -4.19 -7.14
C PHE A 160 -23.70 -5.13 -6.23
N PRO A 161 -24.31 -6.20 -6.80
CA PRO A 161 -25.03 -7.21 -6.02
C PRO A 161 -24.08 -8.02 -5.15
N ASP A 162 -24.60 -8.60 -4.07
CA ASP A 162 -23.84 -9.53 -3.22
C ASP A 162 -23.43 -10.80 -3.98
N VAL A 163 -22.25 -11.32 -3.64
CA VAL A 163 -21.69 -12.55 -4.21
C VAL A 163 -21.06 -13.42 -3.10
N PRO A 164 -20.96 -14.74 -3.30
CA PRO A 164 -20.19 -15.59 -2.39
C PRO A 164 -18.73 -15.15 -2.31
N VAL A 165 -18.23 -14.94 -1.09
CA VAL A 165 -16.84 -14.57 -0.85
C VAL A 165 -15.95 -15.81 -0.99
N ARG A 166 -14.92 -15.72 -1.83
CA ARG A 166 -13.82 -16.69 -1.93
C ARG A 166 -12.53 -15.95 -1.69
N ALA A 167 -11.87 -16.21 -0.56
CA ALA A 167 -10.67 -15.53 -0.14
C ALA A 167 -9.74 -16.47 0.64
N VAL A 168 -8.45 -16.14 0.66
CA VAL A 168 -7.42 -16.82 1.45
C VAL A 168 -7.24 -16.09 2.79
N PRO A 169 -7.18 -16.78 3.93
CA PRO A 169 -6.90 -16.13 5.21
C PRO A 169 -5.57 -15.37 5.20
N TYR A 170 -5.53 -14.16 5.76
CA TYR A 170 -4.34 -13.31 5.78
C TYR A 170 -3.12 -14.00 6.37
N ALA A 171 -3.27 -14.75 7.47
CA ALA A 171 -2.14 -15.46 8.08
C ALA A 171 -1.54 -16.51 7.14
N GLU A 172 -2.39 -17.23 6.39
CA GLU A 172 -1.96 -18.22 5.40
C GLU A 172 -1.23 -17.53 4.26
N TRP A 173 -1.84 -16.49 3.66
CA TRP A 173 -1.26 -15.73 2.58
C TRP A 173 0.08 -15.06 2.98
N LEU A 174 0.14 -14.38 4.12
CA LEU A 174 1.37 -13.74 4.59
C LEU A 174 2.47 -14.77 4.85
N SER A 175 2.10 -15.95 5.37
CA SER A 175 3.04 -17.03 5.57
C SER A 175 3.58 -17.62 4.27
N SER A 176 2.87 -17.48 3.14
CA SER A 176 3.31 -17.94 1.81
C SER A 176 3.96 -16.85 0.96
N LEU A 177 3.89 -15.58 1.37
CA LEU A 177 4.48 -14.45 0.65
C LEU A 177 5.99 -14.58 0.49
N ARG A 178 6.45 -14.81 -0.74
CA ARG A 178 7.86 -14.94 -1.14
C ARG A 178 8.11 -14.23 -2.47
N GLY A 179 9.38 -13.94 -2.75
CA GLY A 179 9.82 -13.28 -3.98
C GLY A 179 9.61 -11.78 -3.98
N GLY A 180 9.79 -11.17 -5.17
CA GLY A 180 9.61 -9.74 -5.38
C GLY A 180 8.14 -9.35 -5.57
N TYR A 181 7.75 -8.21 -5.03
CA TYR A 181 6.43 -7.62 -5.24
C TYR A 181 6.49 -6.09 -5.27
N ARG A 182 5.43 -5.48 -5.80
CA ARG A 182 5.12 -4.05 -5.63
C ARG A 182 3.88 -3.93 -4.78
N LEU A 183 3.87 -2.93 -3.90
CA LEU A 183 2.85 -2.74 -2.88
C LEU A 183 2.18 -1.38 -3.06
N LEU A 184 0.86 -1.40 -3.17
CA LEU A 184 -0.05 -0.26 -3.05
C LEU A 184 -0.78 -0.36 -1.71
N SER A 185 -0.64 0.64 -0.85
CA SER A 185 -1.48 0.77 0.35
C SER A 185 -2.45 1.92 0.16
N LEU A 186 -3.74 1.60 0.06
CA LEU A 186 -4.83 2.54 -0.26
C LEU A 186 -5.77 2.76 0.94
N GLY A 187 -5.61 1.96 2.00
CA GLY A 187 -6.27 2.16 3.29
C GLY A 187 -5.28 2.39 4.45
N PRO A 188 -5.75 2.34 5.71
CA PRO A 188 -4.92 2.43 6.90
C PRO A 188 -3.78 1.40 6.90
N MET A 189 -2.60 1.84 7.32
CA MET A 189 -1.37 1.04 7.17
C MET A 189 -1.15 -0.04 8.24
N THR A 190 -2.18 -0.39 9.01
CA THR A 190 -2.13 -1.34 10.14
C THR A 190 -1.48 -2.68 9.78
N LEU A 191 -1.66 -3.17 8.56
CA LEU A 191 -1.14 -4.47 8.10
C LEU A 191 0.09 -4.37 7.19
N ILE A 192 0.61 -3.17 6.96
CA ILE A 192 1.67 -2.93 5.96
C ILE A 192 3.05 -3.37 6.47
N LEU A 193 3.38 -3.07 7.73
CA LEU A 193 4.67 -3.47 8.30
C LEU A 193 4.91 -5.00 8.21
N PRO A 194 3.98 -5.88 8.63
CA PRO A 194 4.16 -7.32 8.46
C PRO A 194 4.36 -7.77 7.00
N ILE A 195 3.76 -7.09 6.03
CA ILE A 195 3.95 -7.37 4.60
C ILE A 195 5.36 -6.96 4.17
N LEU A 196 5.80 -5.75 4.53
CA LEU A 196 7.14 -5.23 4.22
C LEU A 196 8.27 -6.06 4.84
N GLU A 197 8.03 -6.69 5.99
CA GLU A 197 8.93 -7.64 6.64
C GLU A 197 8.96 -9.04 6.00
N ARG A 198 8.22 -9.24 4.91
CA ARG A 198 8.16 -10.49 4.13
C ARG A 198 8.49 -10.22 2.67
N GLY A 199 9.06 -11.22 2.00
CA GLY A 199 9.47 -11.12 0.59
C GLY A 199 10.43 -9.96 0.33
N THR A 200 10.38 -9.42 -0.88
CA THR A 200 11.16 -8.24 -1.30
C THR A 200 10.22 -7.22 -1.93
N CYS A 201 9.92 -6.13 -1.22
CA CYS A 201 9.18 -5.01 -1.78
C CYS A 201 10.08 -4.19 -2.71
N GLU A 202 9.83 -4.22 -4.03
CA GLU A 202 10.56 -3.40 -5.00
C GLU A 202 10.11 -1.94 -4.98
N ARG A 203 8.80 -1.73 -4.85
CA ARG A 203 8.18 -0.41 -4.82
C ARG A 203 7.03 -0.43 -3.83
N PHE A 204 7.11 0.45 -2.84
CA PHE A 204 6.02 0.72 -1.92
C PHE A 204 5.47 2.10 -2.23
N VAL A 205 4.20 2.14 -2.63
CA VAL A 205 3.45 3.37 -2.89
C VAL A 205 2.22 3.35 -2.00
N PHE A 206 1.87 4.46 -1.39
CA PHE A 206 0.67 4.55 -0.57
C PHE A 206 -0.07 5.86 -0.79
N MET A 207 -1.40 5.81 -0.63
CA MET A 207 -2.24 6.98 -0.47
C MET A 207 -2.38 7.26 1.02
N GLY A 208 -1.92 8.42 1.46
CA GLY A 208 -2.10 8.86 2.83
C GLY A 208 -1.17 9.98 3.26
N GLY A 209 -1.54 10.62 4.36
CA GLY A 209 -0.83 11.77 4.91
C GLY A 209 -1.12 13.09 4.19
N ASN A 210 -0.73 14.18 4.83
CA ASN A 210 -0.87 15.54 4.32
C ASN A 210 0.33 16.40 4.80
N ILE A 211 0.74 17.37 4.00
CA ILE A 211 1.85 18.27 4.28
C ILE A 211 1.37 19.70 4.52
N ALA A 212 0.84 20.34 3.48
CA ALA A 212 0.31 21.71 3.50
C ALA A 212 -1.21 21.75 3.31
N GLU A 213 -1.78 20.74 2.67
CA GLU A 213 -3.24 20.61 2.52
C GLU A 213 -3.97 20.50 3.85
N GLU A 214 -5.20 21.04 3.85
CA GLU A 214 -6.10 20.96 4.99
C GLU A 214 -6.45 19.49 5.26
N PRO A 215 -6.23 18.97 6.48
CA PRO A 215 -6.51 17.59 6.81
C PRO A 215 -8.01 17.27 6.73
N ASN A 216 -8.38 16.07 6.28
CA ASN A 216 -9.78 15.65 6.16
C ASN A 216 -10.31 14.90 7.40
N TYR A 217 -9.46 14.52 8.35
CA TYR A 217 -9.90 13.72 9.50
C TYR A 217 -9.09 13.97 10.78
N HIS A 218 -9.72 14.55 11.81
CA HIS A 218 -9.14 14.81 13.13
C HIS A 218 -7.73 15.46 13.11
N GLY A 219 -7.49 16.35 12.15
CA GLY A 219 -6.21 17.05 11.98
C GLY A 219 -5.17 16.30 11.14
N TYR A 220 -5.49 15.11 10.64
CA TYR A 220 -4.65 14.31 9.76
C TYR A 220 -5.41 13.98 8.46
N GLU A 221 -4.72 13.38 7.51
CA GLU A 221 -5.37 12.61 6.46
C GLU A 221 -5.97 11.32 7.06
N PHE A 222 -7.14 10.90 6.57
CA PHE A 222 -7.94 9.78 7.08
C PHE A 222 -7.16 8.47 7.30
N ASN A 223 -6.50 7.92 6.28
CA ASN A 223 -5.74 6.68 6.38
C ASN A 223 -4.58 6.78 7.40
N HIS A 224 -3.89 7.92 7.41
CA HIS A 224 -2.86 8.23 8.40
C HIS A 224 -3.46 8.29 9.82
N ALA A 225 -4.58 8.98 10.00
CA ALA A 225 -5.20 9.19 11.29
C ALA A 225 -5.68 7.90 11.97
N LEU A 226 -6.22 6.96 11.18
CA LEU A 226 -6.78 5.72 11.69
C LEU A 226 -5.72 4.81 12.34
N ASP A 227 -4.47 4.88 11.89
CA ASP A 227 -3.35 4.19 12.55
C ASP A 227 -2.02 4.94 12.36
N ARG A 228 -1.85 6.00 13.15
CA ARG A 228 -0.63 6.84 13.12
C ARG A 228 0.64 6.08 13.46
N THR A 229 0.55 5.11 14.36
CA THR A 229 1.71 4.29 14.74
C THR A 229 2.12 3.39 13.57
N ALA A 230 1.18 2.68 12.95
CA ALA A 230 1.51 1.86 11.79
C ALA A 230 1.99 2.71 10.60
N PHE A 231 1.42 3.90 10.39
CA PHE A 231 1.90 4.84 9.38
C PHE A 231 3.37 5.22 9.63
N ALA A 232 3.71 5.66 10.84
CA ALA A 232 5.08 6.06 11.20
C ALA A 232 6.09 4.91 11.08
N GLU A 233 5.68 3.65 11.33
CA GLU A 233 6.55 2.49 11.11
C GLU A 233 6.73 2.15 9.63
N ALA A 234 5.66 2.18 8.83
CA ALA A 234 5.70 1.83 7.41
C ALA A 234 6.57 2.81 6.61
N VAL A 235 6.48 4.11 6.88
CA VAL A 235 7.24 5.14 6.15
C VAL A 235 8.75 5.14 6.44
N LYS A 236 9.22 4.31 7.36
CA LYS A 236 10.66 4.05 7.55
C LYS A 236 11.25 3.20 6.40
N PHE A 237 10.40 2.51 5.65
CA PHE A 237 10.80 1.77 4.45
C PHE A 237 10.84 2.69 3.23
N PRO A 238 11.67 2.40 2.20
CA PRO A 238 11.66 3.14 0.94
C PRO A 238 10.26 3.18 0.32
N HIS A 239 9.72 4.37 0.10
CA HIS A 239 8.35 4.55 -0.37
C HIS A 239 8.20 5.73 -1.35
N ALA A 240 7.02 5.83 -1.96
CA ALA A 240 6.49 7.06 -2.53
C ALA A 240 5.13 7.36 -1.87
N ALA A 241 5.01 8.57 -1.31
CA ALA A 241 3.81 9.02 -0.62
C ALA A 241 2.92 9.82 -1.59
N VAL A 242 1.69 9.36 -1.79
CA VAL A 242 0.62 10.08 -2.46
C VAL A 242 -0.20 10.75 -1.35
N THR A 243 0.18 11.98 -1.00
CA THR A 243 -0.47 12.73 0.08
C THR A 243 -1.70 13.47 -0.45
N MET A 244 -2.49 14.07 0.45
CA MET A 244 -3.56 14.99 0.04
C MET A 244 -3.06 16.11 -0.89
N ASP A 245 -1.82 16.59 -0.70
CA ASP A 245 -1.16 17.58 -1.55
C ASP A 245 -0.92 17.06 -2.99
N THR A 246 -0.65 15.76 -3.12
CA THR A 246 -0.59 15.09 -4.42
C THR A 246 -1.98 15.03 -5.05
N CYS A 247 -2.97 14.62 -4.27
CA CYS A 247 -4.32 14.32 -4.75
C CYS A 247 -5.14 15.55 -5.14
N ARG A 248 -5.05 16.64 -4.37
CA ARG A 248 -5.84 17.87 -4.58
C ARG A 248 -5.33 18.75 -5.72
N HIS A 249 -4.46 18.24 -6.58
CA HIS A 249 -4.00 18.95 -7.76
C HIS A 249 -5.19 19.34 -8.66
N PRO A 250 -5.32 20.58 -9.14
CA PRO A 250 -6.51 21.03 -9.89
C PRO A 250 -6.86 20.18 -11.12
N LEU A 251 -5.84 19.66 -11.82
CA LEU A 251 -6.02 18.78 -12.98
C LEU A 251 -6.59 17.38 -12.62
N PHE A 252 -6.58 17.00 -11.35
CA PHE A 252 -7.19 15.77 -10.87
C PHE A 252 -8.65 15.93 -10.46
N ASN A 253 -9.18 17.16 -10.44
CA ASN A 253 -10.57 17.39 -10.10
C ASN A 253 -11.49 16.90 -11.23
N ILE A 254 -12.26 15.85 -10.96
CA ILE A 254 -13.23 15.25 -11.89
C ILE A 254 -14.66 15.79 -11.70
N GLN A 255 -14.90 16.66 -10.73
CA GLN A 255 -16.21 17.27 -10.51
C GLN A 255 -16.78 17.98 -11.75
N PRO A 256 -16.00 18.76 -12.54
CA PRO A 256 -16.53 19.42 -13.74
C PRO A 256 -16.53 18.53 -14.99
N VAL A 257 -16.00 17.31 -14.90
CA VAL A 257 -15.80 16.43 -16.05
C VAL A 257 -17.11 15.71 -16.35
N ASP A 258 -17.46 15.59 -17.63
CA ASP A 258 -18.52 14.71 -18.09
C ASP A 258 -18.03 13.81 -19.23
N PHE A 259 -18.23 12.50 -19.10
CA PHE A 259 -17.90 11.50 -20.12
C PHE A 259 -18.85 10.31 -20.06
N ALA A 260 -18.94 9.56 -21.17
CA ALA A 260 -19.79 8.38 -21.26
C ALA A 260 -19.29 7.24 -20.35
N ALA A 261 -20.21 6.54 -19.69
CA ALA A 261 -19.94 5.45 -18.74
C ALA A 261 -19.73 4.08 -19.42
N ASP A 262 -18.92 4.03 -20.48
CA ASP A 262 -18.78 2.86 -21.34
C ASP A 262 -17.94 1.72 -20.71
N THR A 263 -16.97 2.06 -19.86
CA THR A 263 -16.14 1.08 -19.13
C THR A 263 -16.56 0.94 -17.67
N LEU A 264 -16.14 -0.17 -17.03
CA LEU A 264 -16.36 -0.38 -15.58
C LEU A 264 -15.71 0.73 -14.75
N LEU A 265 -14.47 1.10 -15.10
CA LEU A 265 -13.73 2.17 -14.43
C LEU A 265 -14.50 3.49 -14.51
N LYS A 266 -14.92 3.91 -15.70
CA LYS A 266 -15.70 5.14 -15.89
C LYS A 266 -17.02 5.13 -15.14
N ARG A 267 -17.72 3.98 -15.06
CA ARG A 267 -18.94 3.85 -14.22
C ARG A 267 -18.65 4.11 -12.74
N ILE A 268 -17.56 3.55 -12.21
CA ILE A 268 -17.16 3.78 -10.82
C ILE A 268 -16.80 5.25 -10.60
N VAL A 269 -16.02 5.84 -11.50
CA VAL A 269 -15.61 7.25 -11.45
C VAL A 269 -16.82 8.19 -11.44
N LEU A 270 -17.80 7.95 -12.32
CA LEU A 270 -19.02 8.75 -12.36
C LEU A 270 -19.86 8.59 -11.08
N ARG A 271 -19.91 7.38 -10.50
CA ARG A 271 -20.58 7.16 -9.21
C ARG A 271 -19.86 7.89 -8.06
N ALA A 272 -18.52 7.94 -8.07
CA ALA A 272 -17.76 8.72 -7.09
C ALA A 272 -18.12 10.22 -7.19
N ARG A 273 -18.17 10.73 -8.43
CA ARG A 273 -18.59 12.11 -8.73
C ARG A 273 -20.00 12.41 -8.21
N GLU A 274 -20.97 11.52 -8.45
CA GLU A 274 -22.35 11.65 -7.93
C GLU A 274 -22.39 11.76 -6.40
N ARG A 275 -21.58 10.97 -5.69
CA ARG A 275 -21.53 10.98 -4.22
C ARG A 275 -20.90 12.27 -3.66
N THR A 276 -19.87 12.81 -4.31
CA THR A 276 -19.28 14.10 -3.91
C THR A 276 -20.28 15.26 -3.99
N PHE A 277 -21.18 15.26 -4.99
CA PHE A 277 -22.25 16.27 -5.04
C PHE A 277 -23.22 16.18 -3.85
N LEU A 278 -23.42 14.98 -3.29
CA LEU A 278 -24.27 14.77 -2.11
C LEU A 278 -23.58 15.17 -0.81
N SER A 279 -22.26 15.00 -0.70
CA SER A 279 -21.50 15.38 0.49
C SER A 279 -21.22 16.89 0.59
N GLY A 280 -21.30 17.63 -0.53
CA GLY A 280 -21.03 19.06 -0.58
C GLY A 280 -19.53 19.41 -0.57
N GLU A 281 -18.67 18.42 -0.82
CA GLU A 281 -17.22 18.62 -0.88
C GLU A 281 -16.79 19.51 -2.07
N LYS A 282 -15.72 20.27 -1.86
CA LYS A 282 -15.09 21.08 -2.91
C LYS A 282 -14.20 20.19 -3.78
N GLY A 283 -14.63 19.94 -5.01
CA GLY A 283 -13.95 19.06 -5.95
C GLY A 283 -14.22 17.59 -5.68
N CYS A 284 -14.03 16.77 -6.70
CA CYS A 284 -14.08 15.31 -6.63
C CYS A 284 -12.74 14.80 -7.16
N TYR A 285 -12.08 13.94 -6.41
CA TYR A 285 -10.74 13.45 -6.71
C TYR A 285 -10.71 11.96 -6.36
N LEU A 286 -10.15 11.13 -7.22
CA LEU A 286 -9.96 9.70 -6.95
C LEU A 286 -8.58 9.48 -6.35
N TRP A 287 -8.49 9.52 -5.02
CA TRP A 287 -7.19 9.62 -4.33
C TRP A 287 -6.35 8.37 -4.53
N ASP A 288 -6.99 7.22 -4.42
CA ASP A 288 -6.32 5.92 -4.50
C ASP A 288 -5.84 5.59 -5.91
N ASP A 289 -6.59 6.02 -6.93
CA ASP A 289 -6.20 5.82 -8.33
C ASP A 289 -4.94 6.63 -8.69
N ILE A 290 -4.73 7.79 -8.07
CA ILE A 290 -3.50 8.57 -8.23
C ILE A 290 -2.29 7.78 -7.73
N ALA A 291 -2.43 6.96 -6.68
CA ALA A 291 -1.37 6.07 -6.22
C ALA A 291 -1.05 4.97 -7.27
N VAL A 292 -2.06 4.47 -7.98
CA VAL A 292 -1.85 3.58 -9.14
C VAL A 292 -1.05 4.30 -10.23
N LYS A 293 -1.41 5.56 -10.54
CA LYS A 293 -0.66 6.36 -11.53
C LYS A 293 0.78 6.62 -11.10
N VAL A 294 1.06 6.87 -9.82
CA VAL A 294 2.44 7.00 -9.29
C VAL A 294 3.23 5.70 -9.43
N LEU A 295 2.59 4.55 -9.22
CA LEU A 295 3.26 3.26 -9.36
C LEU A 295 3.60 2.93 -10.81
N ARG A 296 2.64 3.13 -11.72
CA ARG A 296 2.73 2.77 -13.14
C ARG A 296 3.55 3.77 -13.94
N HIS A 297 3.38 5.06 -13.63
CA HIS A 297 3.95 6.16 -14.38
C HIS A 297 4.70 7.16 -13.48
N PRO A 298 5.79 6.73 -12.82
CA PRO A 298 6.55 7.61 -11.94
C PRO A 298 7.13 8.83 -12.67
N GLU A 299 7.30 8.78 -14.00
CA GLU A 299 7.74 9.91 -14.81
C GLU A 299 6.71 11.05 -14.92
N TRP A 300 5.45 10.81 -14.53
CA TRP A 300 4.42 11.86 -14.44
C TRP A 300 4.53 12.68 -13.16
N PHE A 301 5.43 12.29 -12.25
CA PHE A 301 5.58 12.88 -10.93
C PHE A 301 7.04 13.29 -10.67
N ALA A 302 7.21 14.43 -10.01
CA ALA A 302 8.44 14.76 -9.31
C ALA A 302 8.34 14.24 -7.88
N PHE A 303 9.48 13.87 -7.28
CA PHE A 303 9.53 13.37 -5.92
C PHE A 303 10.39 14.29 -5.04
N GLU A 304 9.84 14.67 -3.89
CA GLU A 304 10.48 15.56 -2.92
C GLU A 304 10.38 15.00 -1.50
N GLU A 305 11.41 15.26 -0.69
CA GLU A 305 11.42 14.91 0.72
C GLU A 305 10.70 16.00 1.52
N ARG A 306 9.67 15.62 2.27
CA ARG A 306 8.89 16.53 3.12
C ARG A 306 8.62 15.87 4.46
N SER A 307 8.51 16.67 5.51
CA SER A 307 8.08 16.18 6.82
C SER A 307 6.60 16.46 7.02
N ASP A 308 5.88 15.46 7.53
CA ASP A 308 4.51 15.67 8.03
C ASP A 308 4.52 16.29 9.43
N ARG A 309 3.32 16.47 10.00
CA ARG A 309 3.14 17.05 11.34
C ARG A 309 3.67 16.22 12.50
N ASP A 310 3.84 14.91 12.30
CA ASP A 310 4.38 14.00 13.31
C ASP A 310 5.91 13.85 13.17
N GLY A 311 6.50 14.55 12.19
CA GLY A 311 7.94 14.50 11.91
C GLY A 311 8.35 13.30 11.05
N ASN A 312 7.39 12.56 10.49
CA ASN A 312 7.72 11.50 9.54
C ASN A 312 8.28 12.11 8.26
N VAL A 313 9.37 11.55 7.75
CA VAL A 313 10.00 12.01 6.50
C VAL A 313 9.42 11.21 5.34
N LEU A 314 8.69 11.89 4.46
CA LEU A 314 7.96 11.31 3.35
C LEU A 314 8.63 11.66 2.01
N CYS A 315 8.68 10.68 1.10
CA CYS A 315 9.02 10.92 -0.31
C CYS A 315 7.75 11.23 -1.09
N VAL A 316 7.32 12.49 -1.05
CA VAL A 316 6.04 12.96 -1.59
C VAL A 316 6.08 13.07 -3.11
N ALA A 317 5.07 12.51 -3.77
CA ALA A 317 4.86 12.64 -5.21
C ALA A 317 4.17 13.97 -5.53
N ARG A 318 4.65 14.67 -6.55
CA ARG A 318 4.05 15.92 -7.05
C ARG A 318 3.82 15.81 -8.54
N TYR A 319 2.58 15.97 -8.97
CA TYR A 319 2.22 15.81 -10.38
C TYR A 319 2.90 16.86 -11.26
N VAL A 320 3.49 16.42 -12.38
CA VAL A 320 4.22 17.27 -13.34
C VAL A 320 3.87 17.00 -14.80
N ARG A 321 3.09 15.95 -15.11
CA ARG A 321 2.73 15.63 -16.51
C ARG A 321 1.90 16.73 -17.17
N GLY A 322 1.02 17.39 -16.41
CA GLY A 322 0.21 18.51 -16.90
C GLY A 322 -1.02 18.11 -17.73
N LEU A 323 -1.39 16.83 -17.78
CA LEU A 323 -2.65 16.39 -18.39
C LEU A 323 -3.77 16.29 -17.35
N PRO A 324 -5.03 16.57 -17.70
CA PRO A 324 -6.16 16.39 -16.80
C PRO A 324 -6.48 14.90 -16.59
N TYR A 325 -7.11 14.59 -15.46
CA TYR A 325 -7.44 13.22 -15.07
C TYR A 325 -8.17 12.38 -16.14
N PRO A 326 -9.17 12.91 -16.87
CA PRO A 326 -9.87 12.13 -17.88
C PRO A 326 -8.98 11.65 -19.02
N GLU A 327 -7.91 12.39 -19.31
CA GLU A 327 -6.95 11.98 -20.33
C GLU A 327 -6.03 10.87 -19.82
N VAL A 328 -5.80 10.76 -18.51
CA VAL A 328 -4.88 9.77 -17.91
C VAL A 328 -5.57 8.62 -17.20
N LEU A 329 -6.92 8.61 -17.16
CA LEU A 329 -7.73 7.65 -16.39
C LEU A 329 -7.45 6.19 -16.78
N GLU A 330 -7.44 5.88 -18.07
CA GLU A 330 -7.23 4.52 -18.61
C GLU A 330 -5.85 4.37 -19.24
N GLN A 331 -4.88 5.19 -18.81
CA GLN A 331 -3.47 5.08 -19.22
C GLN A 331 -2.66 4.34 -18.19
#